data_AF-A0A9E2LY36-F1
#
_entry.id   AF-A0A9E2LY36-F1
#
_cell.length_a   1.000
_cell.length_b   1.000
_cell.length_c   1.000
_cell.angle_alpha   90.00
_cell.angle_beta   90.00
_cell.angle_gamma   90.00
#
_symmetry.space_group_name_H-M   'P 1'
#
loop_
_entity.id
_entity.type
_entity.pdbx_description
1 polymer ?
#
loop_
_entity_poly.entity_id
_entity_poly.type
_entity_poly.pdbx_seq_one_letter_code
_entity_poly.pdbx_strand_id
1 'polypeptide(L)'
;MYTSVIGQRFLDIYNKERKKKLSAQEYFEREYFPLFYDHSQYLQSPANTPLFQVIAQKKTKDSKARQKAFSEIAGKINSFSNTKGNAPDMSFALGFASADLLGTTSGQVTSLELPFEADDMYASWIGAGFGIGVAGGLNILLDNQEVLETIQQGWKLYREYVDENKGIDNKVETWNGIWLTHRYSDNFKKTSQKANFHPIGIGKDGKAQMERPSWTNVIFTLAKIFPKQTLNAYVYSFGQMNRTIGFIRFVLPEVSKISELYNSLFGKSKLLSNKELAQIYESEYGLSAVCERFSMIGLRSLEPKDLRKYMPGKTGSNELPKFKEDEKNKINYSIYITWVIAMLNNKELLDLAGKAAHAFREYEKGGKKGLVKRDNEIKGLLSSRNRKELIDKLSGLVEEEPKMSEVCNALVNSLMMDIAADNVPLFVTLMRFKYALPNEN
;
A
#
# COMPACT_ATOMS: atom_id res chain seq x y z
N MET A 1 -17.32 -11.78 -13.69
CA MET A 1 -16.81 -10.96 -12.57
C MET A 1 -15.36 -10.56 -12.80
N TYR A 2 -14.77 -9.63 -12.04
CA TYR A 2 -13.39 -9.20 -12.28
C TYR A 2 -12.37 -10.32 -11.99
N THR A 3 -12.68 -11.25 -11.07
CA THR A 3 -11.92 -12.49 -10.90
C THR A 3 -11.87 -13.31 -12.20
N SER A 4 -13.00 -13.48 -12.90
CA SER A 4 -13.02 -14.16 -14.22
C SER A 4 -12.12 -13.43 -15.23
N VAL A 5 -12.20 -12.10 -15.29
CA VAL A 5 -11.38 -11.28 -16.20
C VAL A 5 -9.88 -11.51 -15.93
N ILE A 6 -9.45 -11.47 -14.67
CA ILE A 6 -8.05 -11.71 -14.30
C ILE A 6 -7.61 -13.14 -14.64
N GLY A 7 -8.46 -14.13 -14.36
CA GLY A 7 -8.15 -15.53 -14.68
C GLY A 7 -7.98 -15.77 -16.18
N GLN A 8 -8.89 -15.23 -16.99
CA GLN A 8 -8.83 -15.29 -18.44
C GLN A 8 -7.58 -14.58 -18.97
N ARG A 9 -7.31 -13.38 -18.45
CA ARG A 9 -6.15 -12.59 -18.84
C ARG A 9 -4.84 -13.33 -18.57
N PHE A 10 -4.70 -13.93 -17.39
CA PHE A 10 -3.55 -14.76 -17.07
C PHE A 10 -3.46 -15.97 -18.02
N LEU A 11 -4.56 -16.64 -18.30
CA LEU A 11 -4.57 -17.82 -19.17
C LEU A 11 -4.12 -17.47 -20.59
N ASP A 12 -4.54 -16.33 -21.13
CA ASP A 12 -4.09 -15.85 -22.44
C ASP A 12 -2.57 -15.66 -22.48
N ILE A 13 -2.01 -15.07 -21.42
CA ILE A 13 -0.55 -14.90 -21.24
C ILE A 13 0.11 -16.28 -21.18
N TYR A 14 -0.35 -17.17 -20.30
CA TYR A 14 0.22 -18.50 -20.10
C TYR A 14 0.22 -19.33 -21.40
N ASN A 15 -0.90 -19.33 -22.13
CA ASN A 15 -1.03 -20.03 -23.40
C ASN A 15 -0.07 -19.49 -24.45
N LYS A 16 0.06 -18.16 -24.55
CA LYS A 16 0.99 -17.51 -25.47
C LYS A 16 2.44 -17.89 -25.16
N GLU A 17 2.86 -17.79 -23.90
CA GLU A 17 4.24 -18.07 -23.49
C GLU A 17 4.61 -19.55 -23.63
N ARG A 18 3.68 -20.45 -23.26
CA ARG A 18 3.90 -21.89 -23.31
C ARG A 18 3.54 -22.53 -24.65
N LYS A 19 3.08 -21.73 -25.62
CA LYS A 19 2.55 -22.20 -26.92
C LYS A 19 1.48 -23.29 -26.74
N LYS A 20 0.60 -23.10 -25.75
CA LYS A 20 -0.55 -23.95 -25.44
C LYS A 20 -1.85 -23.26 -25.89
N LYS A 21 -2.97 -23.99 -25.85
CA LYS A 21 -4.33 -23.50 -26.13
C LYS A 21 -5.32 -24.11 -25.13
N LEU A 22 -5.00 -24.04 -23.84
CA LEU A 22 -5.87 -24.56 -22.79
C LEU A 22 -7.07 -23.62 -22.61
N SER A 23 -8.27 -24.17 -22.43
CA SER A 23 -9.41 -23.42 -21.87
C SER A 23 -9.23 -23.17 -20.37
N ALA A 24 -10.05 -22.28 -19.77
CA ALA A 24 -9.97 -22.04 -18.34
C ALA A 24 -10.35 -23.30 -17.55
N GLN A 25 -11.33 -24.06 -18.04
CA GLN A 25 -11.61 -25.40 -17.52
C GLN A 25 -10.36 -26.29 -17.57
N GLU A 26 -9.75 -26.50 -18.74
CA GLU A 26 -8.60 -27.41 -18.86
C GLU A 26 -7.42 -26.99 -17.98
N TYR A 27 -7.13 -25.69 -17.88
CA TYR A 27 -6.10 -25.18 -16.98
C TYR A 27 -6.48 -25.41 -15.51
N PHE A 28 -7.74 -25.16 -15.14
CA PHE A 28 -8.21 -25.38 -13.78
C PHE A 28 -8.03 -26.84 -13.37
N GLU A 29 -8.44 -27.78 -14.22
CA GLU A 29 -8.39 -29.22 -13.92
C GLU A 29 -6.97 -29.77 -13.92
N ARG A 30 -6.12 -29.36 -14.87
CA ARG A 30 -4.79 -29.96 -15.07
C ARG A 30 -3.66 -29.29 -14.30
N GLU A 31 -3.80 -28.00 -13.98
CA GLU A 31 -2.70 -27.20 -13.43
C GLU A 31 -3.10 -26.55 -12.09
N TYR A 32 -4.23 -25.84 -12.04
CA TYR A 32 -4.62 -25.09 -10.84
C TYR A 32 -5.08 -25.99 -9.68
N PHE A 33 -6.04 -26.88 -9.93
CA PHE A 33 -6.61 -27.75 -8.91
C PHE A 33 -5.57 -28.68 -8.28
N PRO A 34 -4.69 -29.36 -9.05
CA PRO A 34 -3.61 -30.15 -8.47
C PRO A 34 -2.69 -29.34 -7.54
N LEU A 35 -2.33 -28.12 -7.94
CA LEU A 35 -1.43 -27.27 -7.15
C LEU A 35 -2.09 -26.71 -5.88
N PHE A 36 -3.35 -26.29 -5.97
CA PHE A 36 -4.05 -25.56 -4.90
C PHE A 36 -4.78 -26.47 -3.93
N TYR A 37 -5.42 -27.53 -4.44
CA TYR A 37 -6.46 -28.26 -3.72
C TYR A 37 -6.24 -29.76 -3.67
N ASP A 38 -5.46 -30.40 -4.57
CA ASP A 38 -5.23 -31.85 -4.47
C ASP A 38 -4.14 -32.27 -3.46
N HIS A 39 -4.04 -31.51 -2.37
CA HIS A 39 -3.12 -31.75 -1.26
C HIS A 39 -3.88 -31.66 0.07
N SER A 40 -3.33 -32.25 1.14
CA SER A 40 -3.96 -32.13 2.47
C SER A 40 -3.93 -30.72 3.06
N GLN A 41 -3.07 -29.86 2.53
CA GLN A 41 -2.89 -28.47 2.94
C GLN A 41 -3.20 -27.59 1.73
N TYR A 42 -4.34 -26.90 1.71
CA TYR A 42 -4.74 -26.09 0.55
C TYR A 42 -3.96 -24.77 0.50
N LEU A 43 -3.72 -24.22 -0.69
CA LEU A 43 -3.10 -22.88 -0.80
C LEU A 43 -4.11 -21.76 -0.52
N GLN A 44 -5.39 -22.01 -0.79
CA GLN A 44 -6.47 -21.05 -0.66
C GLN A 44 -7.67 -21.70 0.03
N SER A 45 -8.40 -20.92 0.82
CA SER A 45 -9.69 -21.34 1.39
C SER A 45 -10.84 -20.70 0.62
N PRO A 46 -11.52 -21.44 -0.28
CA PRO A 46 -12.61 -20.91 -1.10
C PRO A 46 -13.94 -20.96 -0.33
N ALA A 47 -14.21 -19.95 0.50
CA ALA A 47 -15.41 -19.91 1.36
C ALA A 47 -16.72 -20.21 0.60
N ASN A 48 -17.66 -20.91 1.26
CA ASN A 48 -18.98 -21.28 0.74
C ASN A 48 -18.99 -22.22 -0.48
N THR A 49 -17.87 -22.87 -0.80
CA THR A 49 -17.78 -23.87 -1.88
C THR A 49 -17.76 -25.31 -1.33
N PRO A 50 -17.99 -26.33 -2.17
CA PRO A 50 -17.77 -27.74 -1.78
C PRO A 50 -16.38 -28.00 -1.19
N LEU A 51 -15.34 -27.33 -1.69
CA LEU A 51 -13.98 -27.45 -1.16
C LEU A 51 -13.83 -26.90 0.26
N PHE A 52 -14.56 -25.81 0.60
CA PHE A 52 -14.59 -25.31 1.98
C PHE A 52 -15.25 -26.30 2.95
N GLN A 53 -16.26 -27.06 2.50
CA GLN A 53 -16.88 -28.09 3.32
C GLN A 53 -15.90 -29.21 3.68
N VAL A 54 -14.98 -29.55 2.77
CA VAL A 54 -13.89 -30.50 3.06
C VAL A 54 -12.97 -29.99 4.16
N ILE A 55 -12.65 -28.68 4.15
CA ILE A 55 -11.88 -28.03 5.22
C ILE A 55 -12.65 -28.05 6.54
N ALA A 56 -13.91 -27.60 6.54
CA ALA A 56 -14.76 -27.51 7.74
C ALA A 56 -14.98 -28.88 8.41
N GLN A 57 -15.10 -29.94 7.61
CA GLN A 57 -15.23 -31.32 8.08
C GLN A 57 -13.90 -31.98 8.45
N LYS A 58 -12.77 -31.26 8.35
CA LYS A 58 -11.40 -31.78 8.59
C LYS A 58 -11.05 -33.00 7.72
N LYS A 59 -11.58 -33.05 6.50
CA LYS A 59 -11.39 -34.15 5.53
C LYS A 59 -10.37 -33.84 4.44
N THR A 60 -9.56 -32.78 4.59
CA THR A 60 -8.58 -32.39 3.57
C THR A 60 -7.56 -33.49 3.25
N LYS A 61 -7.27 -34.40 4.19
CA LYS A 61 -6.40 -35.55 3.96
C LYS A 61 -7.02 -36.64 3.07
N ASP A 62 -8.35 -36.71 3.01
CA ASP A 62 -9.08 -37.70 2.21
C ASP A 62 -9.16 -37.27 0.75
N SER A 63 -8.34 -37.88 -0.11
CA SER A 63 -8.34 -37.60 -1.56
C SER A 63 -9.72 -37.82 -2.20
N LYS A 64 -10.49 -38.82 -1.76
CA LYS A 64 -11.84 -39.06 -2.32
C LYS A 64 -12.79 -37.92 -1.98
N ALA A 65 -12.70 -37.36 -0.77
CA ALA A 65 -13.50 -36.20 -0.38
C ALA A 65 -13.15 -34.96 -1.24
N ARG A 66 -11.86 -34.75 -1.54
CA ARG A 66 -11.41 -33.64 -2.41
C ARG A 66 -11.90 -33.80 -3.84
N GLN A 67 -11.74 -34.99 -4.41
CA GLN A 67 -12.19 -35.30 -5.77
C GLN A 67 -13.71 -35.23 -5.90
N LYS A 68 -14.46 -35.66 -4.87
CA LYS A 68 -15.91 -35.48 -4.82
C LYS A 68 -16.31 -34.00 -4.84
N ALA A 69 -15.66 -33.17 -4.03
CA ALA A 69 -15.93 -31.73 -4.00
C ALA A 69 -15.61 -31.06 -5.35
N PHE A 70 -14.56 -31.49 -6.04
CA PHE A 70 -14.25 -31.06 -7.40
C PHE A 70 -15.35 -31.44 -8.39
N SER A 71 -15.81 -32.69 -8.38
CA SER A 71 -16.92 -33.13 -9.24
C SER A 71 -18.23 -32.40 -8.95
N GLU A 72 -18.50 -32.06 -7.68
CA GLU A 72 -19.67 -31.24 -7.30
C GLU A 72 -19.58 -29.81 -7.89
N ILE A 73 -18.39 -29.20 -7.90
CA ILE A 73 -18.17 -27.88 -8.53
C ILE A 73 -18.42 -27.97 -10.04
N ALA A 74 -17.82 -28.96 -10.73
CA ALA A 74 -18.00 -29.15 -12.16
C ALA A 74 -19.48 -29.45 -12.51
N GLY A 75 -20.17 -30.25 -11.70
CA GLY A 75 -21.60 -30.54 -11.87
C GLY A 75 -22.48 -29.29 -11.77
N LYS A 76 -22.17 -28.37 -10.84
CA LYS A 76 -22.87 -27.08 -10.72
C LYS A 76 -22.66 -26.19 -11.95
N ILE A 77 -21.42 -26.11 -12.44
CA ILE A 77 -21.08 -25.34 -13.66
C ILE A 77 -21.81 -25.91 -14.89
N ASN A 78 -21.83 -27.23 -15.04
CA ASN A 78 -22.56 -27.89 -16.13
C ASN A 78 -24.08 -27.65 -16.04
N SER A 79 -24.65 -27.71 -14.84
CA SER A 79 -26.06 -27.42 -14.60
C SER A 79 -26.42 -25.98 -15.00
N PHE A 80 -25.58 -25.00 -14.62
CA PHE A 80 -25.73 -23.61 -15.05
C PHE A 80 -25.77 -23.50 -16.59
N SER A 81 -24.80 -24.12 -17.25
CA SER A 81 -24.65 -24.05 -18.73
C SER A 81 -25.88 -24.61 -19.45
N ASN A 82 -26.52 -25.63 -18.86
CA ASN A 82 -27.71 -26.28 -19.43
C ASN A 82 -29.02 -25.54 -19.10
N THR A 83 -29.08 -24.77 -18.03
CA THR A 83 -30.33 -24.18 -17.53
C THR A 83 -30.54 -22.72 -17.95
N LYS A 84 -29.53 -22.01 -18.46
CA LYS A 84 -29.52 -20.63 -19.02
C LYS A 84 -30.25 -19.51 -18.24
N GLY A 85 -30.97 -19.80 -17.16
CA GLY A 85 -31.80 -18.86 -16.40
C GLY A 85 -31.39 -18.66 -14.95
N ASN A 86 -30.46 -19.46 -14.42
CA ASN A 86 -29.93 -19.27 -13.07
C ASN A 86 -28.64 -18.46 -13.12
N ALA A 87 -28.53 -17.39 -12.33
CA ALA A 87 -27.27 -16.66 -12.21
C ALA A 87 -26.18 -17.54 -11.56
N PRO A 88 -24.91 -17.45 -12.00
CA PRO A 88 -23.83 -18.16 -11.34
C PRO A 88 -23.61 -17.58 -9.93
N ASP A 89 -23.35 -18.45 -8.96
CA ASP A 89 -23.16 -18.06 -7.57
C ASP A 89 -21.78 -18.45 -7.02
N MET A 90 -21.42 -17.81 -5.90
CA MET A 90 -20.11 -17.96 -5.28
C MET A 90 -19.72 -19.39 -4.88
N SER A 91 -20.68 -20.31 -4.75
CA SER A 91 -20.42 -21.70 -4.35
C SER A 91 -19.70 -22.51 -5.42
N PHE A 92 -19.68 -22.02 -6.67
CA PHE A 92 -18.92 -22.60 -7.78
C PHE A 92 -18.22 -21.55 -8.66
N ALA A 93 -18.35 -20.25 -8.37
CA ALA A 93 -17.69 -19.17 -9.10
C ALA A 93 -17.14 -18.09 -8.15
N LEU A 94 -15.84 -18.11 -7.85
CA LEU A 94 -15.26 -17.22 -6.83
C LEU A 94 -15.34 -15.74 -7.22
N GLY A 95 -15.87 -14.92 -6.31
CA GLY A 95 -16.06 -13.48 -6.51
C GLY A 95 -17.40 -13.09 -7.13
N PHE A 96 -18.26 -14.06 -7.45
CA PHE A 96 -19.66 -13.82 -7.81
C PHE A 96 -20.51 -13.55 -6.57
N ALA A 97 -21.75 -13.12 -6.78
CA ALA A 97 -22.72 -12.94 -5.71
C ALA A 97 -23.03 -14.28 -5.01
N SER A 98 -23.51 -14.24 -3.78
CA SER A 98 -24.17 -15.42 -3.22
C SER A 98 -25.51 -15.65 -3.91
N ALA A 99 -26.09 -16.84 -3.73
CA ALA A 99 -27.42 -17.15 -4.25
C ALA A 99 -28.48 -16.13 -3.80
N ASP A 100 -28.34 -15.60 -2.57
CA ASP A 100 -28.99 -14.38 -2.15
C ASP A 100 -28.09 -13.18 -2.47
N LEU A 101 -28.51 -12.29 -3.36
CA LEU A 101 -27.75 -11.10 -3.75
C LEU A 101 -27.43 -10.18 -2.56
N LEU A 102 -28.29 -10.13 -1.55
CA LEU A 102 -28.10 -9.32 -0.34
C LEU A 102 -27.34 -10.09 0.76
N GLY A 103 -26.98 -11.35 0.51
CA GLY A 103 -26.21 -12.17 1.42
C GLY A 103 -24.85 -11.54 1.75
N THR A 104 -24.38 -11.72 2.98
CA THR A 104 -23.11 -11.16 3.47
C THR A 104 -21.87 -11.63 2.70
N THR A 105 -22.03 -12.65 1.87
CA THR A 105 -20.97 -13.30 1.10
C THR A 105 -21.08 -12.98 -0.39
N SER A 106 -22.04 -12.13 -0.79
CA SER A 106 -22.05 -11.52 -2.11
C SER A 106 -20.81 -10.66 -2.33
N GLY A 107 -20.12 -10.90 -3.45
CA GLY A 107 -18.99 -10.09 -3.91
C GLY A 107 -19.24 -9.56 -5.31
N GLN A 108 -18.65 -8.40 -5.63
CA GLN A 108 -18.62 -7.84 -6.99
C GLN A 108 -20.00 -7.73 -7.69
N VAL A 109 -21.07 -7.54 -6.91
CA VAL A 109 -22.43 -7.42 -7.43
C VAL A 109 -22.54 -6.20 -8.33
N THR A 110 -23.16 -6.38 -9.49
CA THR A 110 -23.37 -5.34 -10.50
C THR A 110 -24.81 -5.35 -10.97
N SER A 111 -25.36 -4.18 -11.28
CA SER A 111 -26.67 -4.05 -11.92
C SER A 111 -26.62 -4.27 -13.44
N LEU A 112 -25.42 -4.46 -14.00
CA LEU A 112 -25.24 -4.78 -15.41
C LEU A 112 -25.56 -6.24 -15.66
N GLU A 113 -26.39 -6.51 -16.67
CA GLU A 113 -26.59 -7.86 -17.19
C GLU A 113 -25.35 -8.25 -18.01
N LEU A 114 -24.57 -9.19 -17.48
CA LEU A 114 -23.36 -9.68 -18.13
C LEU A 114 -23.60 -11.12 -18.61
N PRO A 115 -23.30 -11.45 -19.87
CA PRO A 115 -23.32 -12.84 -20.31
C PRO A 115 -22.18 -13.59 -19.61
N PHE A 116 -22.48 -14.76 -19.07
CA PHE A 116 -21.50 -15.64 -18.44
C PHE A 116 -21.58 -17.02 -19.07
N GLU A 117 -20.42 -17.60 -19.35
CA GLU A 117 -20.26 -18.95 -19.87
C GLU A 117 -19.52 -19.84 -18.86
N ALA A 118 -19.54 -21.16 -19.06
CA ALA A 118 -18.86 -22.13 -18.19
C ALA A 118 -17.40 -21.75 -17.86
N ASP A 119 -16.67 -21.29 -18.88
CA ASP A 119 -15.26 -20.94 -18.77
C ASP A 119 -15.03 -19.72 -17.85
N ASP A 120 -15.99 -18.78 -17.75
CA ASP A 120 -15.90 -17.63 -16.84
C ASP A 120 -15.90 -18.05 -15.37
N MET A 121 -16.62 -19.13 -15.04
CA MET A 121 -16.64 -19.68 -13.68
C MET A 121 -15.31 -20.32 -13.36
N TYR A 122 -14.74 -21.15 -14.24
CA TYR A 122 -13.39 -21.70 -14.05
C TYR A 122 -12.31 -20.61 -13.97
N ALA A 123 -12.37 -19.61 -14.85
CA ALA A 123 -11.48 -18.45 -14.82
C ALA A 123 -11.57 -17.69 -13.50
N SER A 124 -12.76 -17.61 -12.90
CA SER A 124 -12.95 -16.94 -11.60
C SER A 124 -12.15 -17.57 -10.47
N TRP A 125 -12.00 -18.90 -10.46
CA TRP A 125 -11.15 -19.61 -9.50
C TRP A 125 -9.69 -19.25 -9.67
N ILE A 126 -9.21 -19.28 -10.92
CA ILE A 126 -7.83 -18.94 -11.27
C ILE A 126 -7.53 -17.49 -10.87
N GLY A 127 -8.42 -16.57 -11.22
CA GLY A 127 -8.27 -15.14 -10.92
C GLY A 127 -8.35 -14.82 -9.43
N ALA A 128 -9.18 -15.52 -8.66
CA ALA A 128 -9.22 -15.37 -7.20
C ALA A 128 -7.87 -15.72 -6.55
N GLY A 129 -7.11 -16.65 -7.13
CA GLY A 129 -5.75 -16.99 -6.68
C GLY A 129 -4.73 -15.86 -6.86
N PHE A 130 -4.99 -14.86 -7.70
CA PHE A 130 -4.09 -13.73 -7.99
C PHE A 130 -4.23 -12.53 -7.03
N GLY A 131 -5.14 -12.59 -6.06
CA GLY A 131 -5.32 -11.50 -5.10
C GLY A 131 -4.02 -11.20 -4.34
N ILE A 132 -3.58 -9.94 -4.32
CA ILE A 132 -2.41 -9.48 -3.55
C ILE A 132 -2.90 -9.00 -2.19
N GLY A 133 -2.68 -9.80 -1.15
CA GLY A 133 -3.11 -9.52 0.21
C GLY A 133 -2.20 -8.51 0.90
N VAL A 134 -2.81 -7.48 1.50
CA VAL A 134 -2.12 -6.45 2.27
C VAL A 134 -2.59 -6.41 3.72
N ALA A 135 -1.78 -5.81 4.60
CA ALA A 135 -2.16 -5.53 5.97
C ALA A 135 -3.47 -4.71 6.02
N GLY A 136 -4.36 -5.07 6.95
CA GLY A 136 -5.73 -4.54 6.99
C GLY A 136 -6.79 -5.43 6.33
N GLY A 137 -6.39 -6.59 5.79
CA GLY A 137 -7.33 -7.65 5.35
C GLY A 137 -7.95 -7.45 3.96
N LEU A 138 -7.51 -6.44 3.23
CA LEU A 138 -7.88 -6.21 1.83
C LEU A 138 -6.91 -6.95 0.89
N ASN A 139 -7.40 -7.19 -0.32
CA ASN A 139 -6.68 -7.80 -1.44
C ASN A 139 -6.79 -6.87 -2.66
N ILE A 140 -5.79 -6.94 -3.53
CA ILE A 140 -5.68 -6.14 -4.75
C ILE A 140 -5.54 -7.07 -5.96
N LEU A 141 -6.37 -6.89 -6.99
CA LEU A 141 -6.20 -7.52 -8.30
C LEU A 141 -5.69 -6.50 -9.32
N LEU A 142 -4.73 -6.91 -10.14
CA LEU A 142 -4.11 -6.09 -11.18
C LEU A 142 -4.07 -6.87 -12.50
N ASP A 143 -4.66 -6.29 -13.55
CA ASP A 143 -4.43 -6.74 -14.92
C ASP A 143 -3.10 -6.15 -15.40
N ASN A 144 -2.02 -6.85 -15.10
CA ASN A 144 -0.68 -6.52 -15.58
C ASN A 144 0.12 -7.80 -15.76
N GLN A 145 0.67 -8.00 -16.96
CA GLN A 145 1.36 -9.24 -17.34
C GLN A 145 2.51 -9.59 -16.39
N GLU A 146 3.40 -8.64 -16.10
CA GLU A 146 4.57 -8.86 -15.25
C GLU A 146 4.17 -9.18 -13.80
N VAL A 147 3.10 -8.57 -13.28
CA VAL A 147 2.54 -8.89 -11.95
C VAL A 147 1.95 -10.30 -11.91
N LEU A 148 1.12 -10.66 -12.91
CA LEU A 148 0.50 -11.98 -12.99
C LEU A 148 1.55 -13.08 -13.12
N GLU A 149 2.53 -12.93 -14.01
CA GLU A 149 3.63 -13.89 -14.16
C GLU A 149 4.44 -14.02 -12.87
N THR A 150 4.76 -12.90 -12.22
CA THR A 150 5.49 -12.90 -10.94
C THR A 150 4.75 -13.71 -9.88
N ILE A 151 3.46 -13.45 -9.70
CA ILE A 151 2.63 -14.14 -8.71
C ILE A 151 2.55 -15.64 -9.03
N GLN A 152 2.31 -16.00 -10.30
CA GLN A 152 2.19 -17.40 -10.69
C GLN A 152 3.47 -18.19 -10.42
N GLN A 153 4.64 -17.61 -10.67
CA GLN A 153 5.93 -18.22 -10.35
C GLN A 153 6.07 -18.49 -8.84
N GLY A 154 5.54 -17.59 -8.01
CA GLY A 154 5.55 -17.71 -6.56
C GLY A 154 4.69 -18.85 -6.02
N TRP A 155 3.66 -19.33 -6.73
CA TRP A 155 2.75 -20.37 -6.21
C TRP A 155 3.43 -21.71 -6.00
N LYS A 156 4.40 -22.09 -6.84
CA LYS A 156 5.17 -23.33 -6.64
C LYS A 156 6.03 -23.25 -5.38
N LEU A 157 6.70 -22.12 -5.17
CA LEU A 157 7.47 -21.86 -3.95
C LEU A 157 6.56 -21.86 -2.72
N TYR A 158 5.32 -21.35 -2.84
CA TYR A 158 4.36 -21.41 -1.75
C TYR A 158 3.96 -22.84 -1.42
N ARG A 159 3.69 -23.66 -2.45
CA ARG A 159 3.37 -25.08 -2.28
C ARG A 159 4.46 -25.81 -1.51
N GLU A 160 5.72 -25.70 -1.96
CA GLU A 160 6.86 -26.27 -1.24
C GLU A 160 6.90 -25.79 0.21
N TYR A 161 6.71 -24.49 0.42
CA TYR A 161 6.74 -23.88 1.75
C TYR A 161 5.64 -24.42 2.68
N VAL A 162 4.40 -24.57 2.19
CA VAL A 162 3.28 -25.14 2.95
C VAL A 162 3.51 -26.61 3.27
N ASP A 163 4.07 -27.37 2.33
CA ASP A 163 4.34 -28.79 2.55
C ASP A 163 5.41 -29.00 3.65
N GLU A 164 6.38 -28.08 3.74
CA GLU A 164 7.41 -28.05 4.79
C GLU A 164 6.91 -27.48 6.15
N ASN A 165 5.92 -26.58 6.14
CA ASN A 165 5.51 -25.81 7.31
C ASN A 165 4.02 -25.94 7.61
N LYS A 166 3.67 -26.81 8.57
CA LYS A 166 2.28 -27.04 9.00
C LYS A 166 1.66 -25.79 9.62
N GLY A 167 0.41 -25.50 9.25
CA GLY A 167 -0.40 -24.41 9.83
C GLY A 167 -0.24 -23.05 9.14
N ILE A 168 0.46 -23.01 8.00
CA ILE A 168 0.67 -21.81 7.19
C ILE A 168 -0.05 -21.92 5.83
N ASP A 169 -1.00 -22.85 5.75
CA ASP A 169 -1.86 -23.11 4.61
C ASP A 169 -3.01 -22.09 4.52
N ASN A 170 -3.68 -22.04 3.36
CA ASN A 170 -4.81 -21.14 3.08
C ASN A 170 -4.47 -19.63 3.13
N LYS A 171 -3.27 -19.24 2.69
CA LYS A 171 -2.78 -17.85 2.73
C LYS A 171 -2.24 -17.36 1.39
N VAL A 172 -2.74 -17.88 0.26
CA VAL A 172 -2.22 -17.49 -1.07
C VAL A 172 -2.19 -15.98 -1.29
N GLU A 173 -3.19 -15.23 -0.83
CA GLU A 173 -3.20 -13.78 -1.03
C GLU A 173 -2.10 -13.10 -0.21
N THR A 174 -1.90 -13.54 1.02
CA THR A 174 -0.78 -13.08 1.84
C THR A 174 0.55 -13.42 1.16
N TRP A 175 0.70 -14.67 0.69
CA TRP A 175 1.90 -15.10 -0.01
C TRP A 175 2.19 -14.26 -1.26
N ASN A 176 1.18 -13.98 -2.07
CA ASN A 176 1.30 -13.15 -3.26
C ASN A 176 1.85 -11.76 -2.92
N GLY A 177 1.37 -11.15 -1.84
CA GLY A 177 1.88 -9.88 -1.32
C GLY A 177 3.36 -9.98 -0.92
N ILE A 178 3.70 -10.94 -0.07
CA ILE A 178 5.07 -11.14 0.41
C ILE A 178 6.00 -11.42 -0.78
N TRP A 179 5.65 -12.36 -1.64
CA TRP A 179 6.45 -12.75 -2.81
C TRP A 179 6.66 -11.59 -3.77
N LEU A 180 5.62 -10.80 -4.08
CA LEU A 180 5.74 -9.64 -4.95
C LEU A 180 6.75 -8.62 -4.36
N THR A 181 6.61 -8.27 -3.08
CA THR A 181 7.53 -7.33 -2.42
C THR A 181 8.95 -7.87 -2.31
N HIS A 182 9.11 -9.17 -2.05
CA HIS A 182 10.42 -9.82 -1.98
C HIS A 182 11.11 -9.86 -3.34
N ARG A 183 10.40 -10.30 -4.38
CA ARG A 183 10.92 -10.52 -5.74
C ARG A 183 11.54 -9.26 -6.36
N TYR A 184 11.07 -8.08 -5.95
CA TYR A 184 11.53 -6.78 -6.44
C TYR A 184 12.27 -5.95 -5.38
N SER A 185 12.54 -6.52 -4.20
CA SER A 185 13.42 -5.92 -3.21
C SER A 185 14.89 -5.95 -3.67
N ASP A 186 15.69 -5.01 -3.16
CA ASP A 186 17.14 -4.95 -3.41
C ASP A 186 17.89 -6.17 -2.85
N ASN A 187 17.26 -6.90 -1.91
CA ASN A 187 17.82 -8.10 -1.30
C ASN A 187 17.57 -9.39 -2.11
N PHE A 188 16.79 -9.32 -3.18
CA PHE A 188 16.44 -10.48 -3.99
C PHE A 188 17.63 -11.02 -4.77
N LYS A 189 17.90 -12.33 -4.64
CA LYS A 189 18.95 -13.01 -5.40
C LYS A 189 18.32 -14.03 -6.35
N LYS A 190 18.43 -13.77 -7.67
CA LYS A 190 17.86 -14.67 -8.70
C LYS A 190 18.39 -16.11 -8.62
N THR A 191 19.64 -16.29 -8.22
CA THR A 191 20.28 -17.61 -8.06
C THR A 191 19.87 -18.34 -6.78
N SER A 192 19.31 -17.63 -5.79
CA SER A 192 18.79 -18.20 -4.55
C SER A 192 17.54 -17.45 -4.13
N GLN A 193 16.40 -17.85 -4.72
CA GLN A 193 15.13 -17.14 -4.57
C GLN A 193 14.62 -17.09 -3.12
N LYS A 194 14.97 -18.08 -2.31
CA LYS A 194 14.65 -18.16 -0.87
C LYS A 194 15.67 -17.40 0.01
N ALA A 195 16.76 -16.86 -0.53
CA ALA A 195 17.72 -16.10 0.25
C ALA A 195 17.07 -14.81 0.79
N ASN A 196 17.30 -14.51 2.07
CA ASN A 196 16.74 -13.36 2.79
C ASN A 196 15.20 -13.32 2.81
N PHE A 197 14.53 -14.41 2.44
CA PHE A 197 13.08 -14.49 2.38
C PHE A 197 12.52 -14.97 3.71
N HIS A 198 11.93 -14.05 4.48
CA HIS A 198 11.37 -14.33 5.80
C HIS A 198 9.87 -14.04 5.80
N PRO A 199 9.04 -14.97 5.30
CA PRO A 199 7.60 -14.73 5.16
C PRO A 199 6.82 -14.79 6.49
N ILE A 200 7.47 -15.16 7.60
CA ILE A 200 6.84 -15.43 8.90
C ILE A 200 7.25 -14.40 9.94
N GLY A 201 6.25 -13.91 10.67
CA GLY A 201 6.40 -13.15 11.90
C GLY A 201 5.69 -13.82 13.08
N ILE A 202 5.69 -13.14 14.22
CA ILE A 202 4.99 -13.58 15.44
C ILE A 202 3.64 -12.85 15.53
N GLY A 203 2.56 -13.61 15.58
CA GLY A 203 1.20 -13.09 15.73
C GLY A 203 0.91 -12.59 17.15
N LYS A 204 -0.25 -11.92 17.29
CA LYS A 204 -0.70 -11.38 18.60
C LYS A 204 -0.91 -12.46 19.66
N ASP A 205 -1.17 -13.70 19.24
CA ASP A 205 -1.33 -14.88 20.08
C ASP A 205 0.01 -15.61 20.34
N GLY A 206 1.15 -15.01 19.94
CA GLY A 206 2.49 -15.58 20.09
C GLY A 206 2.82 -16.67 19.09
N LYS A 207 1.93 -16.99 18.14
CA LYS A 207 2.15 -18.05 17.14
C LYS A 207 2.80 -17.52 15.88
N ALA A 208 3.60 -18.36 15.24
CA ALA A 208 4.13 -18.10 13.92
C ALA A 208 2.98 -17.90 12.91
N GLN A 209 3.00 -16.79 12.17
CA GLN A 209 2.03 -16.51 11.11
C GLN A 209 2.71 -15.79 9.95
N MET A 210 2.17 -15.95 8.74
CA MET A 210 2.64 -15.13 7.62
C MET A 210 2.33 -13.65 7.85
N GLU A 211 3.35 -12.81 7.70
CA GLU A 211 3.22 -11.37 7.88
C GLU A 211 2.82 -10.71 6.56
N ARG A 212 1.61 -10.14 6.52
CA ARG A 212 1.16 -9.41 5.32
C ARG A 212 1.98 -8.13 5.16
N PRO A 213 2.47 -7.84 3.94
CA PRO A 213 3.12 -6.55 3.69
C PRO A 213 2.12 -5.41 3.89
N SER A 214 2.64 -4.23 4.27
CA SER A 214 1.83 -3.01 4.26
C SER A 214 1.39 -2.68 2.83
N TRP A 215 0.26 -1.99 2.70
CA TRP A 215 -0.19 -1.52 1.39
C TRP A 215 0.81 -0.52 0.78
N THR A 216 1.49 0.27 1.60
CA THR A 216 2.55 1.20 1.17
C THR A 216 3.73 0.44 0.55
N ASN A 217 4.17 -0.67 1.16
CA ASN A 217 5.25 -1.50 0.61
C ASN A 217 4.88 -2.03 -0.78
N VAL A 218 3.66 -2.56 -0.95
CA VAL A 218 3.16 -3.02 -2.26
C VAL A 218 3.13 -1.88 -3.28
N ILE A 219 2.63 -0.69 -2.92
CA ILE A 219 2.55 0.46 -3.83
C ILE A 219 3.94 0.99 -4.21
N PHE A 220 4.88 1.10 -3.27
CA PHE A 220 6.26 1.47 -3.57
C PHE A 220 6.95 0.42 -4.46
N THR A 221 6.70 -0.87 -4.20
CA THR A 221 7.19 -1.96 -5.06
C THR A 221 6.66 -1.81 -6.48
N LEU A 222 5.36 -1.61 -6.67
CA LEU A 222 4.76 -1.39 -7.99
C LEU A 222 5.32 -0.14 -8.65
N ALA A 223 5.55 0.95 -7.91
CA ALA A 223 6.15 2.17 -8.45
C ALA A 223 7.62 2.01 -8.87
N LYS A 224 8.35 1.08 -8.26
CA LYS A 224 9.70 0.69 -8.70
C LYS A 224 9.66 -0.04 -10.04
N ILE A 225 8.68 -0.92 -10.23
CA ILE A 225 8.52 -1.72 -11.46
C ILE A 225 7.96 -0.86 -12.60
N PHE A 226 6.96 -0.04 -12.31
CA PHE A 226 6.21 0.76 -13.29
C PHE A 226 6.23 2.27 -12.98
N PRO A 227 7.41 2.92 -12.90
CA PRO A 227 7.55 4.30 -12.41
C PRO A 227 6.83 5.35 -13.27
N LYS A 228 6.41 4.99 -14.48
CA LYS A 228 5.77 5.90 -15.45
C LYS A 228 4.31 5.53 -15.75
N GLN A 229 3.73 4.56 -15.03
CA GLN A 229 2.41 4.03 -15.37
C GLN A 229 1.37 4.29 -14.28
N THR A 230 0.14 4.57 -14.68
CA THR A 230 -1.01 4.53 -13.77
C THR A 230 -1.70 3.18 -13.94
N LEU A 231 -1.78 2.41 -12.86
CA LEU A 231 -2.46 1.10 -12.87
C LEU A 231 -3.88 1.22 -12.34
N ASN A 232 -4.81 0.44 -12.91
CA ASN A 232 -6.15 0.29 -12.36
C ASN A 232 -6.19 -0.98 -11.51
N ALA A 233 -6.45 -0.82 -10.23
CA ALA A 233 -6.42 -1.89 -9.25
C ALA A 233 -7.83 -2.16 -8.73
N TYR A 234 -8.23 -3.42 -8.62
CA TYR A 234 -9.52 -3.77 -8.03
C TYR A 234 -9.32 -4.21 -6.58
N VAL A 235 -9.91 -3.48 -5.64
CA VAL A 235 -9.72 -3.67 -4.20
C VAL A 235 -10.95 -4.33 -3.58
N TYR A 236 -10.72 -5.43 -2.85
CA TYR A 236 -11.78 -6.26 -2.28
C TYR A 236 -11.27 -7.06 -1.07
N SER A 237 -12.15 -7.81 -0.41
CA SER A 237 -11.80 -8.85 0.56
C SER A 237 -12.83 -9.96 0.49
N PHE A 238 -12.35 -11.20 0.55
CA PHE A 238 -13.20 -12.38 0.73
C PHE A 238 -12.99 -12.95 2.13
N GLY A 239 -14.08 -13.24 2.83
CA GLY A 239 -14.04 -13.72 4.21
C GLY A 239 -15.42 -14.16 4.69
N GLN A 240 -15.66 -14.04 6.00
CA GLN A 240 -17.01 -14.25 6.55
C GLN A 240 -18.03 -13.24 6.00
N MET A 241 -17.57 -12.01 5.79
CA MET A 241 -18.30 -10.98 5.07
C MET A 241 -17.42 -10.48 3.93
N ASN A 242 -17.93 -10.57 2.71
CA ASN A 242 -17.23 -10.08 1.54
C ASN A 242 -17.33 -8.55 1.50
N ARG A 243 -16.22 -7.91 1.10
CA ARG A 243 -16.15 -6.45 0.97
C ARG A 243 -15.63 -6.08 -0.40
N THR A 244 -16.34 -5.19 -1.09
CA THR A 244 -15.90 -4.64 -2.38
C THR A 244 -15.70 -3.15 -2.22
N ILE A 245 -14.49 -2.66 -2.53
CA ILE A 245 -14.22 -1.22 -2.70
C ILE A 245 -14.35 -0.87 -4.18
N GLY A 246 -13.87 -1.75 -5.07
CA GLY A 246 -13.96 -1.58 -6.52
C GLY A 246 -12.65 -1.08 -7.13
N PHE A 247 -12.74 -0.42 -8.28
CA PHE A 247 -11.58 0.06 -9.03
C PHE A 247 -11.00 1.34 -8.43
N ILE A 248 -9.69 1.32 -8.17
CA ILE A 248 -8.90 2.42 -7.65
C ILE A 248 -7.70 2.63 -8.57
N ARG A 249 -7.42 3.89 -8.92
CA ARG A 249 -6.27 4.23 -9.77
C ARG A 249 -5.02 4.39 -8.90
N PHE A 250 -3.95 3.67 -9.22
CA PHE A 250 -2.64 3.80 -8.60
C PHE A 250 -1.77 4.67 -9.51
N VAL A 251 -1.54 5.92 -9.12
CA VAL A 251 -0.74 6.91 -9.84
C VAL A 251 0.72 6.74 -9.44
N LEU A 252 1.34 5.67 -9.95
CA LEU A 252 2.70 5.29 -9.57
C LEU A 252 3.80 6.33 -9.88
N PRO A 253 3.67 7.22 -10.89
CA PRO A 253 4.65 8.28 -11.09
C PRO A 253 4.77 9.24 -9.90
N GLU A 254 3.68 9.51 -9.18
CA GLU A 254 3.73 10.33 -7.97
C GLU A 254 4.46 9.62 -6.83
N VAL A 255 4.25 8.30 -6.71
CA VAL A 255 4.90 7.46 -5.70
C VAL A 255 6.40 7.34 -5.99
N SER A 256 6.77 7.11 -7.26
CA SER A 256 8.15 7.01 -7.70
C SER A 256 8.94 8.29 -7.41
N LYS A 257 8.34 9.46 -7.69
CA LYS A 257 8.93 10.77 -7.34
C LYS A 257 9.23 10.93 -5.85
N ILE A 258 8.40 10.38 -4.96
CA ILE A 258 8.67 10.41 -3.52
C ILE A 258 9.94 9.60 -3.19
N SER A 259 10.07 8.41 -3.77
CA SER A 259 11.27 7.57 -3.57
C SER A 259 12.53 8.23 -4.13
N GLU A 260 12.44 8.84 -5.33
CA GLU A 260 13.54 9.61 -5.92
C GLU A 260 13.93 10.81 -5.06
N LEU A 261 12.94 11.55 -4.55
CA LEU A 261 13.16 12.68 -3.65
C LEU A 261 13.82 12.23 -2.34
N TYR A 262 13.34 11.16 -1.73
CA TYR A 262 13.91 10.59 -0.51
C TYR A 262 15.39 10.25 -0.71
N ASN A 263 15.71 9.54 -1.79
CA ASN A 263 17.09 9.17 -2.11
C ASN A 263 17.95 10.39 -2.46
N SER A 264 17.40 11.39 -3.15
CA SER A 264 18.10 12.64 -3.46
C SER A 264 18.44 13.45 -2.22
N LEU A 265 17.57 13.47 -1.21
CA LEU A 265 17.75 14.23 0.02
C LEU A 265 18.61 13.48 1.04
N PHE A 266 18.45 12.16 1.14
CA PHE A 266 18.94 11.38 2.27
C PHE A 266 19.73 10.12 1.88
N GLY A 267 19.86 9.79 0.60
CA GLY A 267 20.49 8.55 0.13
C GLY A 267 21.99 8.41 0.45
N LYS A 268 22.68 9.53 0.76
CA LYS A 268 24.08 9.51 1.23
C LYS A 268 24.21 9.21 2.74
N SER A 269 23.10 9.19 3.48
CA SER A 269 23.13 8.89 4.91
C SER A 269 23.44 7.42 5.13
N LYS A 270 24.50 7.12 5.89
CA LYS A 270 24.87 5.75 6.27
C LYS A 270 23.74 5.00 7.00
N LEU A 271 22.88 5.74 7.71
CA LEU A 271 21.72 5.19 8.42
C LEU A 271 20.63 4.70 7.46
N LEU A 272 20.47 5.40 6.34
CA LEU A 272 19.34 5.25 5.42
C LEU A 272 19.73 4.51 4.13
N SER A 273 21.01 4.46 3.79
CA SER A 273 21.54 3.80 2.58
C SER A 273 21.22 2.30 2.51
N ASN A 274 20.96 1.67 3.66
CA ASN A 274 20.67 0.23 3.75
C ASN A 274 19.18 -0.07 3.96
N LYS A 275 18.31 0.95 3.96
CA LYS A 275 16.86 0.77 4.19
C LYS A 275 16.06 1.24 2.99
N GLU A 276 15.36 0.32 2.36
CA GLU A 276 14.39 0.67 1.32
C GLU A 276 13.23 1.44 1.94
N LEU A 277 12.88 2.60 1.36
CA LEU A 277 11.75 3.41 1.80
C LEU A 277 10.47 2.57 1.93
N ALA A 278 10.23 1.66 0.98
CA ALA A 278 9.09 0.75 0.94
C ALA A 278 8.92 -0.08 2.23
N GLN A 279 10.02 -0.43 2.91
CA GLN A 279 10.03 -1.27 4.10
C GLN A 279 9.79 -0.49 5.40
N ILE A 280 10.12 0.81 5.40
CA ILE A 280 10.08 1.66 6.60
C ILE A 280 8.92 2.67 6.59
N TYR A 281 8.17 2.77 5.48
CA TYR A 281 7.13 3.77 5.32
C TYR A 281 5.80 3.37 5.96
N GLU A 282 5.41 4.10 6.99
CA GLU A 282 4.08 4.01 7.61
C GLU A 282 3.22 5.19 7.18
N SER A 283 2.03 4.91 6.63
CA SER A 283 1.04 5.94 6.28
C SER A 283 0.07 6.21 7.43
N GLU A 284 -0.47 7.43 7.48
CA GLU A 284 -1.50 7.85 8.43
C GLU A 284 -2.78 7.02 8.30
N TYR A 285 -3.11 6.65 7.05
CA TYR A 285 -4.32 5.92 6.72
C TYR A 285 -4.01 4.49 6.24
N GLY A 286 -4.84 3.54 6.65
CA GLY A 286 -4.86 2.20 6.03
C GLY A 286 -5.51 2.22 4.64
N LEU A 287 -5.32 1.14 3.87
CA LEU A 287 -5.77 1.06 2.46
C LEU A 287 -7.27 1.37 2.29
N SER A 288 -8.13 0.83 3.17
CA SER A 288 -9.57 1.11 3.13
C SER A 288 -9.89 2.60 3.19
N ALA A 289 -9.30 3.28 4.17
CA ALA A 289 -9.57 4.69 4.42
C ALA A 289 -9.02 5.58 3.30
N VAL A 290 -7.87 5.23 2.70
CA VAL A 290 -7.37 5.99 1.54
C VAL A 290 -8.26 5.79 0.31
N CYS A 291 -8.75 4.58 0.04
CA CYS A 291 -9.67 4.36 -1.09
C CYS A 291 -11.01 5.07 -0.92
N GLU A 292 -11.51 5.19 0.31
CA GLU A 292 -12.75 5.92 0.61
C GLU A 292 -12.57 7.44 0.52
N ARG A 293 -11.43 7.96 0.97
CA ARG A 293 -11.13 9.40 1.01
C ARG A 293 -10.61 9.93 -0.32
N PHE A 294 -9.91 9.11 -1.07
CA PHE A 294 -9.23 9.49 -2.30
C PHE A 294 -9.67 8.57 -3.43
N SER A 295 -10.12 9.13 -4.54
CA SER A 295 -10.48 8.37 -5.75
C SER A 295 -9.26 7.75 -6.45
N MET A 296 -8.05 8.07 -6.00
CA MET A 296 -6.79 7.56 -6.52
C MET A 296 -5.73 7.46 -5.41
N ILE A 297 -4.82 6.51 -5.53
CA ILE A 297 -3.65 6.37 -4.67
C ILE A 297 -2.46 6.98 -5.38
N GLY A 298 -1.89 8.02 -4.76
CA GLY A 298 -0.74 8.80 -5.22
C GLY A 298 -0.08 9.51 -4.05
N LEU A 299 0.43 10.72 -4.28
CA LEU A 299 1.18 11.48 -3.26
C LEU A 299 0.34 11.77 -2.00
N ARG A 300 -0.89 12.25 -2.16
CA ARG A 300 -1.76 12.63 -1.03
C ARG A 300 -2.14 11.46 -0.13
N SER A 301 -2.37 10.28 -0.72
CA SER A 301 -2.70 9.07 0.05
C SER A 301 -1.53 8.53 0.87
N LEU A 302 -0.31 8.93 0.54
CA LEU A 302 0.92 8.53 1.24
C LEU A 302 1.26 9.45 2.40
N GLU A 303 0.32 10.24 2.95
CA GLU A 303 0.61 11.05 4.13
C GLU A 303 1.28 10.21 5.24
N PRO A 304 2.47 10.59 5.72
CA PRO A 304 3.17 9.83 6.75
C PRO A 304 2.39 9.80 8.06
N LYS A 305 2.41 8.65 8.71
CA LYS A 305 1.82 8.46 10.03
C LYS A 305 2.38 9.48 11.02
N ASP A 306 1.54 9.99 11.91
CA ASP A 306 1.90 10.92 12.99
C ASP A 306 2.39 12.31 12.54
N LEU A 307 2.52 12.60 11.24
CA LEU A 307 2.95 13.92 10.74
C LEU A 307 2.04 15.05 11.25
N ARG A 308 0.73 14.80 11.30
CA ARG A 308 -0.27 15.79 11.75
C ARG A 308 -0.05 16.32 13.15
N LYS A 309 0.62 15.54 14.02
CA LYS A 309 0.97 15.99 15.38
C LYS A 309 1.86 17.24 15.36
N TYR A 310 2.62 17.43 14.28
CA TYR A 310 3.56 18.53 14.09
C TYR A 310 3.03 19.63 13.15
N MET A 311 1.79 19.52 12.67
CA MET A 311 1.17 20.53 11.82
C MET A 311 0.46 21.60 12.66
N PRO A 312 0.58 22.90 12.30
CA PRO A 312 -0.19 23.94 12.97
C PRO A 312 -1.68 23.78 12.64
N GLY A 313 -2.56 23.72 13.65
CA GLY A 313 -4.01 23.58 13.40
C GLY A 313 -4.81 23.06 14.59
N LYS A 314 -6.09 22.73 14.37
CA LYS A 314 -7.00 22.22 15.42
C LYS A 314 -6.61 20.83 15.94
N THR A 315 -5.98 20.01 15.12
CA THR A 315 -5.62 18.61 15.44
C THR A 315 -4.14 18.39 15.74
N GLY A 316 -3.30 19.41 15.60
CA GLY A 316 -1.86 19.33 15.82
C GLY A 316 -1.41 20.07 17.07
N SER A 317 -0.17 19.83 17.52
CA SER A 317 0.39 20.53 18.67
C SER A 317 0.93 21.90 18.26
N ASN A 318 0.83 22.87 19.17
CA ASN A 318 1.60 24.11 19.08
C ASN A 318 3.04 23.93 19.62
N GLU A 319 3.37 22.76 20.17
CA GLU A 319 4.73 22.49 20.67
C GLU A 319 5.68 22.19 19.52
N LEU A 320 6.87 22.81 19.54
CA LEU A 320 7.87 22.52 18.53
C LEU A 320 8.30 21.05 18.57
N PRO A 321 8.57 20.44 17.39
CA PRO A 321 9.06 19.07 17.34
C PRO A 321 10.33 18.93 18.19
N LYS A 322 10.37 17.92 19.06
CA LYS A 322 11.58 17.57 19.82
C LYS A 322 12.33 16.52 19.02
N PHE A 323 13.43 16.92 18.40
CA PHE A 323 14.32 15.99 17.71
C PHE A 323 15.06 15.14 18.73
N LYS A 324 15.12 13.83 18.48
CA LYS A 324 15.92 12.89 19.25
C LYS A 324 16.92 12.26 18.30
N GLU A 325 18.16 12.07 18.74
CA GLU A 325 19.20 11.51 17.86
C GLU A 325 19.06 10.00 17.59
N ASP A 326 18.01 9.36 18.09
CA ASP A 326 17.73 7.96 17.83
C ASP A 326 17.37 7.70 16.36
N GLU A 327 17.68 6.50 15.91
CA GLU A 327 17.51 6.06 14.52
C GLU A 327 16.07 6.19 14.01
N LYS A 328 15.09 5.84 14.86
CA LYS A 328 13.67 5.90 14.48
C LYS A 328 13.22 7.34 14.25
N ASN A 329 13.64 8.27 15.11
CA ASN A 329 13.32 9.68 14.97
C ASN A 329 13.94 10.27 13.69
N LYS A 330 15.22 9.97 13.42
CA LYS A 330 15.92 10.37 12.18
C LYS A 330 15.20 9.89 10.92
N ILE A 331 14.80 8.61 10.90
CA ILE A 331 14.03 8.03 9.78
C ILE A 331 12.70 8.77 9.62
N ASN A 332 11.93 8.93 10.68
CA ASN A 332 10.61 9.56 10.63
C ASN A 332 10.69 11.01 10.14
N TYR A 333 11.64 11.81 10.65
CA TYR A 333 11.84 13.18 10.20
C TYR A 333 12.22 13.25 8.72
N SER A 334 13.08 12.33 8.26
CA SER A 334 13.46 12.24 6.84
C SER A 334 12.25 11.94 5.95
N ILE A 335 11.37 11.03 6.38
CA ILE A 335 10.13 10.70 5.69
C ILE A 335 9.18 11.91 5.68
N TYR A 336 9.01 12.59 6.82
CA TYR A 336 8.15 13.78 6.94
C TYR A 336 8.61 14.91 6.03
N ILE A 337 9.90 15.25 6.05
CA ILE A 337 10.48 16.29 5.20
C ILE A 337 10.31 15.92 3.73
N THR A 338 10.56 14.66 3.36
CA THR A 338 10.38 14.19 1.97
C THR A 338 8.96 14.41 1.50
N TRP A 339 7.97 13.94 2.27
CA TRP A 339 6.57 14.06 1.86
C TRP A 339 6.09 15.51 1.82
N VAL A 340 6.48 16.33 2.81
CA VAL A 340 6.14 17.76 2.85
C VAL A 340 6.71 18.50 1.63
N ILE A 341 7.98 18.24 1.27
CA ILE A 341 8.58 18.83 0.07
C ILE A 341 7.91 18.34 -1.21
N ALA A 342 7.56 17.05 -1.28
CA ALA A 342 6.82 16.51 -2.42
C ALA A 342 5.44 17.19 -2.58
N MET A 343 4.73 17.45 -1.47
CA MET A 343 3.44 18.16 -1.48
C MET A 343 3.57 19.64 -1.85
N LEU A 344 4.65 20.30 -1.43
CA LEU A 344 4.94 21.68 -1.81
C LEU A 344 5.41 21.79 -3.27
N ASN A 345 5.94 20.69 -3.83
CA ASN A 345 6.45 20.60 -5.20
C ASN A 345 7.50 21.70 -5.54
N ASN A 346 8.26 22.14 -4.55
CA ASN A 346 9.34 23.11 -4.71
C ASN A 346 10.49 22.77 -3.74
N LYS A 347 11.64 22.37 -4.30
CA LYS A 347 12.83 21.99 -3.51
C LYS A 347 13.54 23.21 -2.90
N GLU A 348 13.43 24.39 -3.50
CA GLU A 348 14.08 25.62 -3.02
C GLU A 348 13.53 26.04 -1.65
N LEU A 349 12.26 25.71 -1.38
CA LEU A 349 11.64 25.91 -0.07
C LEU A 349 12.34 25.14 1.05
N LEU A 350 13.05 24.04 0.74
CA LEU A 350 13.85 23.30 1.72
C LEU A 350 15.06 24.09 2.18
N ASP A 351 15.76 24.73 1.23
CA ASP A 351 16.93 25.58 1.49
C ASP A 351 16.50 26.85 2.23
N LEU A 352 15.43 27.49 1.78
CA LEU A 352 14.86 28.66 2.44
C LEU A 352 14.43 28.36 3.88
N ALA A 353 13.77 27.21 4.12
CA ALA A 353 13.42 26.80 5.48
C ALA A 353 14.65 26.54 6.36
N GLY A 354 15.76 26.06 5.77
CA GLY A 354 17.04 25.91 6.46
C GLY A 354 17.66 27.25 6.85
N LYS A 355 17.72 28.21 5.90
CA LYS A 355 18.20 29.58 6.15
C LYS A 355 17.36 30.29 7.21
N ALA A 356 16.04 30.15 7.13
CA ALA A 356 15.10 30.65 8.13
C ALA A 356 15.36 30.06 9.51
N ALA A 357 15.50 28.74 9.62
CA ALA A 357 15.81 28.07 10.88
C ALA A 357 17.12 28.58 11.51
N HIS A 358 18.17 28.78 10.71
CA HIS A 358 19.43 29.35 11.19
C HIS A 358 19.24 30.77 11.72
N ALA A 359 18.58 31.64 10.95
CA ALA A 359 18.32 33.03 11.34
C ALA A 359 17.47 33.12 12.62
N PHE A 360 16.44 32.27 12.76
CA PHE A 360 15.60 32.23 13.96
C PHE A 360 16.39 31.81 15.21
N ARG A 361 17.30 30.83 15.09
CA ARG A 361 18.17 30.42 16.22
C ARG A 361 19.15 31.52 16.63
N GLU A 362 19.69 32.26 15.67
CA GLU A 362 20.59 33.39 15.97
C GLU A 362 19.83 34.56 16.60
N TYR A 363 18.60 34.84 16.14
CA TYR A 363 17.71 35.83 16.76
C TYR A 363 17.45 35.52 18.23
N GLU A 364 17.18 34.27 18.58
CA GLU A 364 16.96 33.84 19.97
C GLU A 364 18.20 34.05 20.86
N LYS A 365 19.40 33.73 20.37
CA LYS A 365 20.65 33.88 21.14
C LYS A 365 21.05 35.35 21.37
N GLY A 366 20.58 36.27 20.53
CA GLY A 366 21.02 37.67 20.54
C GLY A 366 20.62 38.50 21.78
N GLY A 367 19.78 38.00 22.68
CA GLY A 367 19.24 38.80 23.80
C GLY A 367 19.71 38.36 25.20
N LYS A 368 20.52 39.17 25.91
CA LYS A 368 20.87 38.92 27.32
C LYS A 368 19.74 39.20 28.33
N LYS A 369 18.67 39.91 27.95
CA LYS A 369 17.53 40.30 28.82
C LYS A 369 16.12 39.96 28.27
N GLY A 370 16.02 39.14 27.23
CA GLY A 370 14.75 38.88 26.53
C GLY A 370 14.60 37.49 25.93
N LEU A 371 15.39 36.50 26.37
CA LEU A 371 15.40 35.13 25.82
C LEU A 371 13.99 34.52 25.76
N VAL A 372 13.20 34.68 26.82
CA VAL A 372 11.82 34.15 26.89
C VAL A 372 10.89 34.87 25.91
N LYS A 373 11.06 36.18 25.69
CA LYS A 373 10.25 36.94 24.73
C LYS A 373 10.53 36.48 23.30
N ARG A 374 11.82 36.41 22.92
CA ARG A 374 12.26 35.99 21.59
C ARG A 374 11.90 34.54 21.27
N ASP A 375 12.07 33.63 22.23
CA ASP A 375 11.63 32.22 22.12
C ASP A 375 10.11 32.13 21.91
N ASN A 376 9.31 32.92 22.63
CA ASN A 376 7.86 32.97 22.44
C ASN A 376 7.46 33.55 21.07
N GLU A 377 8.19 34.52 20.54
CA GLU A 377 7.97 35.08 19.19
C GLU A 377 8.22 34.04 18.11
N ILE A 378 9.35 33.32 18.18
CA ILE A 378 9.67 32.26 17.22
C ILE A 378 8.67 31.12 17.31
N LYS A 379 8.31 30.67 18.53
CA LYS A 379 7.24 29.67 18.73
C LYS A 379 5.90 30.14 18.18
N GLY A 380 5.57 31.41 18.39
CA GLY A 380 4.38 32.05 17.84
C GLY A 380 4.41 31.99 16.32
N LEU A 381 5.51 32.41 15.69
CA LEU A 381 5.71 32.39 14.24
C LEU A 381 5.57 30.98 13.67
N LEU A 382 6.23 30.00 14.28
CA LEU A 382 6.21 28.60 13.88
C LEU A 382 4.90 27.86 14.23
N SER A 383 3.95 28.54 14.87
CA SER A 383 2.59 28.03 15.11
C SER A 383 1.55 28.63 14.17
N SER A 384 1.97 29.46 13.20
CA SER A 384 1.06 30.17 12.29
C SER A 384 0.27 29.21 11.40
N ARG A 385 -1.03 29.46 11.27
CA ARG A 385 -1.97 28.53 10.61
C ARG A 385 -2.34 28.93 9.20
N ASN A 386 -2.06 30.17 8.81
CA ASN A 386 -2.43 30.72 7.52
C ASN A 386 -1.42 31.79 7.10
N ARG A 387 -1.52 32.19 5.83
CA ARG A 387 -0.60 33.15 5.19
C ARG A 387 -0.53 34.48 5.95
N LYS A 388 -1.69 35.05 6.30
CA LYS A 388 -1.78 36.35 6.96
C LYS A 388 -1.06 36.34 8.31
N GLU A 389 -1.39 35.36 9.16
CA GLU A 389 -0.79 35.21 10.48
C GLU A 389 0.74 35.08 10.41
N LEU A 390 1.25 34.35 9.42
CA LEU A 390 2.69 34.16 9.23
C LEU A 390 3.38 35.46 8.76
N ILE A 391 2.79 36.19 7.81
CA ILE A 391 3.33 37.46 7.31
C ILE A 391 3.33 38.54 8.40
N ASP A 392 2.25 38.64 9.17
CA ASP A 392 2.13 39.62 10.26
C ASP A 392 3.25 39.41 11.30
N LYS A 393 3.54 38.16 11.67
CA LYS A 393 4.62 37.83 12.61
C LYS A 393 6.02 38.01 12.02
N LEU A 394 6.21 37.70 10.73
CA LEU A 394 7.48 37.97 10.04
C LEU A 394 7.78 39.47 10.00
N SER A 395 6.76 40.30 9.76
CA SER A 395 6.90 41.76 9.74
C SER A 395 7.31 42.31 11.10
N GLY A 396 6.68 41.82 12.18
CA GLY A 396 7.05 42.20 13.54
C GLY A 396 8.51 41.85 13.90
N LEU A 397 9.04 40.72 13.42
CA LEU A 397 10.46 40.37 13.64
C LEU A 397 11.41 41.34 12.93
N VAL A 398 11.04 41.83 11.73
CA VAL A 398 11.86 42.79 10.98
C VAL A 398 11.87 44.16 11.66
N GLU A 399 10.75 44.57 12.25
CA GLU A 399 10.66 45.81 13.04
C GLU A 399 11.55 45.76 14.29
N GLU A 400 11.63 44.61 14.97
CA GLU A 400 12.46 44.43 16.17
C GLU A 400 13.95 44.20 15.85
N GLU A 401 14.27 43.48 14.78
CA GLU A 401 15.64 43.18 14.37
C GLU A 401 15.79 43.33 12.84
N PRO A 402 16.20 44.52 12.36
CA PRO A 402 16.31 44.80 10.92
C PRO A 402 17.22 43.83 10.14
N LYS A 403 18.17 43.17 10.81
CA LYS A 403 19.04 42.14 10.21
C LYS A 403 18.25 40.91 9.71
N MET A 404 17.05 40.68 10.22
CA MET A 404 16.16 39.60 9.78
C MET A 404 15.48 39.90 8.43
N SER A 405 15.54 41.15 7.95
CA SER A 405 14.80 41.62 6.77
C SER A 405 15.04 40.75 5.53
N GLU A 406 16.28 40.35 5.24
CA GLU A 406 16.61 39.54 4.06
C GLU A 406 15.86 38.20 4.07
N VAL A 407 15.98 37.43 5.16
CA VAL A 407 15.35 36.11 5.30
C VAL A 407 13.83 36.23 5.39
N CYS A 408 13.31 37.21 6.14
CA CYS A 408 11.88 37.43 6.28
C CYS A 408 11.23 37.84 4.95
N ASN A 409 11.86 38.73 4.17
CA ASN A 409 11.36 39.12 2.86
C ASN A 409 11.38 37.96 1.86
N ALA A 410 12.42 37.12 1.88
CA ALA A 410 12.46 35.92 1.06
C ALA A 410 11.32 34.93 1.39
N LEU A 411 11.01 34.76 2.69
CA LEU A 411 9.87 33.96 3.15
C LEU A 411 8.54 34.56 2.68
N VAL A 412 8.33 35.88 2.84
CA VAL A 412 7.12 36.57 2.39
C VAL A 412 6.93 36.41 0.88
N ASN A 413 7.99 36.61 0.08
CA ASN A 413 7.93 36.43 -1.37
C ASN A 413 7.51 35.01 -1.74
N SER A 414 8.11 33.99 -1.13
CA SER A 414 7.77 32.60 -1.38
C SER A 414 6.33 32.26 -0.97
N LEU A 415 5.85 32.84 0.13
CA LEU A 415 4.46 32.68 0.60
C LEU A 415 3.42 33.29 -0.36
N MET A 416 3.80 34.34 -1.08
CA MET A 416 2.93 35.06 -2.01
C MET A 416 2.97 34.47 -3.42
N MET A 417 4.14 34.01 -3.88
CA MET A 417 4.37 33.58 -5.26
C MET A 417 4.34 32.06 -5.44
N ASP A 418 4.90 31.31 -4.48
CA ASP A 418 5.23 29.89 -4.69
C ASP A 418 4.38 28.93 -3.86
N ILE A 419 3.67 29.43 -2.84
CA ILE A 419 2.91 28.60 -1.89
C ILE A 419 1.42 28.91 -1.95
N ALA A 420 0.63 27.94 -2.41
CA ALA A 420 -0.83 27.98 -2.34
C ALA A 420 -1.32 28.12 -0.89
N ALA A 421 -2.44 28.82 -0.68
CA ALA A 421 -2.94 29.13 0.66
C ALA A 421 -3.14 27.89 1.55
N ASP A 422 -3.67 26.81 0.96
CA ASP A 422 -3.92 25.54 1.65
C ASP A 422 -2.64 24.78 2.01
N ASN A 423 -1.51 25.12 1.37
CA ASN A 423 -0.21 24.51 1.62
C ASN A 423 0.64 25.29 2.64
N VAL A 424 0.17 26.45 3.12
CA VAL A 424 0.90 27.23 4.13
C VAL A 424 1.16 26.43 5.41
N PRO A 425 0.20 25.64 5.96
CA PRO A 425 0.48 24.78 7.11
C PRO A 425 1.62 23.78 6.86
N LEU A 426 1.74 23.23 5.65
CA LEU A 426 2.83 22.31 5.28
C LEU A 426 4.18 23.02 5.28
N PHE A 427 4.24 24.25 4.73
CA PHE A 427 5.47 25.03 4.73
C PHE A 427 5.89 25.44 6.16
N VAL A 428 4.93 25.80 7.02
CA VAL A 428 5.23 26.06 8.44
C VAL A 428 5.74 24.79 9.12
N THR A 429 5.16 23.63 8.83
CA THR A 429 5.66 22.33 9.32
C THR A 429 7.09 22.05 8.87
N LEU A 430 7.44 22.37 7.62
CA LEU A 430 8.81 22.26 7.13
C LEU A 430 9.78 23.12 7.94
N MET A 431 9.43 24.40 8.18
CA MET A 431 10.22 25.31 9.00
C MET A 431 10.37 24.79 10.44
N ARG A 432 9.29 24.26 11.04
CA ARG A 432 9.32 23.65 12.38
C ARG A 432 10.33 22.49 12.45
N PHE A 433 10.36 21.61 11.44
CA PHE A 433 11.31 20.51 11.40
C PHE A 433 12.76 21.01 11.22
N LYS A 434 12.99 21.96 10.32
CA LYS A 434 14.33 22.54 10.11
C LYS A 434 14.86 23.29 11.33
N TYR A 435 13.97 23.98 12.04
CA TYR A 435 14.30 24.66 13.29
C TYR A 435 14.61 23.67 14.43
N ALA A 436 13.91 22.53 14.50
CA ALA A 436 14.15 21.48 15.50
C ALA A 436 15.43 20.67 15.28
N LEU A 437 15.91 20.56 14.04
CA LEU A 437 17.14 19.85 13.71
C LEU A 437 18.37 20.67 14.14
N PRO A 438 19.39 20.05 14.77
CA PRO A 438 20.68 20.72 15.00
C PRO A 438 21.28 21.17 13.66
N ASN A 439 22.07 22.25 13.67
CA ASN A 439 22.81 22.65 12.46
C ASN A 439 23.61 21.44 11.95
N GLU A 440 23.34 21.01 10.72
CA GLU A 440 24.27 20.14 9.99
C GLU A 440 25.54 20.97 9.80
N ASN A 441 26.62 20.61 10.50
CA ASN A 441 27.96 21.13 10.24
C ASN A 441 28.52 20.51 8.96
#